data_AF-A0A2P1JH92-F1
#
_entry.id   AF-A0A2P1JH92-F1
#
_cell.length_a   1.000
_cell.length_b   1.000
_cell.length_c   1.000
_cell.angle_alpha   90.00
_cell.angle_beta   90.00
_cell.angle_gamma   90.00
#
_symmetry.space_group_name_H-M   'P 1'
#
loop_
_entity.id
_entity.type
_entity.pdbx_description
1 polymer ?
#
loop_
_entity_poly.entity_id
_entity_poly.type
_entity_poly.pdbx_seq_one_letter_code
_entity_poly.pdbx_strand_id
1 'polypeptide(L)'
;MFVLTLLLLTKMQFKLLNQEMERLFNEMSSSEGKSKHFDKKIKKVVEYHDFLLDFVDRINNGFSEVLLVYIIVLVLGMCVQMYNVSTQPTLMGLIRPIVRLINGLTQFIFCYCLPAQAVTDEADRTTEYAYFNRWYDNPSSAKAAQLMILGRSQRKTHILAGGIVNIDLDNCLKTIKTMVSYAMFIRTMGIGQD
;
A
#
# COMPACT_ATOMS: atom_id res chain seq x y z
N MET A 1 -7.79 -12.27 -3.31
CA MET A 1 -6.63 -13.18 -3.20
C MET A 1 -5.49 -12.78 -4.13
N PHE A 2 -5.70 -12.67 -5.45
CA PHE A 2 -4.62 -12.31 -6.39
C PHE A 2 -3.95 -10.95 -6.11
N VAL A 3 -4.74 -9.89 -5.88
CA VAL A 3 -4.19 -8.55 -5.55
C VAL A 3 -3.38 -8.57 -4.26
N LEU A 4 -3.89 -9.23 -3.21
CA LEU A 4 -3.17 -9.40 -1.95
C LEU A 4 -1.80 -10.07 -2.18
N THR A 5 -1.76 -11.19 -2.91
CA THR A 5 -0.49 -11.89 -3.18
C THR A 5 0.48 -11.04 -3.98
N LEU A 6 -0.01 -10.28 -4.97
CA LEU A 6 0.83 -9.36 -5.74
C LEU A 6 1.43 -8.27 -4.84
N LEU A 7 0.61 -7.60 -4.01
CA LEU A 7 1.10 -6.56 -3.11
C LEU A 7 2.10 -7.10 -2.09
N LEU A 8 1.86 -8.29 -1.52
CA LEU A 8 2.81 -8.92 -0.60
C LEU A 8 4.13 -9.28 -1.30
N LEU A 9 4.07 -9.77 -2.54
CA LEU A 9 5.28 -10.04 -3.33
C LEU A 9 6.04 -8.74 -3.61
N THR A 10 5.37 -7.67 -4.02
CA THR A 10 6.00 -6.35 -4.23
C THR A 10 6.68 -5.86 -2.96
N LYS A 11 6.00 -5.95 -1.81
CA LYS A 11 6.58 -5.58 -0.51
C LYS A 11 7.82 -6.41 -0.16
N MET A 12 7.80 -7.71 -0.45
CA MET A 12 8.97 -8.56 -0.25
C MET A 12 10.13 -8.19 -1.17
N GLN A 13 9.86 -7.77 -2.41
CA GLN A 13 10.90 -7.32 -3.34
C GLN A 13 11.54 -6.00 -2.89
N PHE A 14 10.74 -5.03 -2.41
CA PHE A 14 11.29 -3.81 -1.81
C PHE A 14 12.13 -4.12 -0.57
N LYS A 15 11.65 -5.02 0.29
CA LYS A 15 12.43 -5.45 1.47
C LYS A 15 13.76 -6.08 1.08
N LEU A 16 13.79 -6.91 0.04
CA LEU A 16 15.01 -7.52 -0.46
C LEU A 16 15.97 -6.48 -1.02
N LEU A 17 15.47 -5.51 -1.80
CA LEU A 17 16.24 -4.37 -2.30
C LEU A 17 16.86 -3.58 -1.14
N ASN A 18 16.09 -3.28 -0.09
CA ASN A 18 16.56 -2.55 1.10
C ASN A 18 17.72 -3.28 1.79
N GLN A 19 17.57 -4.59 2.01
CA GLN A 19 18.62 -5.40 2.60
C GLN A 19 19.88 -5.48 1.74
N GLU A 20 19.73 -5.57 0.41
CA GLU A 20 20.87 -5.59 -0.51
C GLU A 20 21.59 -4.24 -0.53
N MET A 21 20.85 -3.12 -0.53
CA MET A 21 21.45 -1.79 -0.41
C MET A 21 22.25 -1.64 0.87
N GLU A 22 21.66 -1.99 2.02
CA GLU A 22 22.32 -1.91 3.31
C GLU A 22 23.62 -2.73 3.34
N ARG A 23 23.58 -3.98 2.83
CA ARG A 23 24.77 -4.83 2.71
C ARG A 23 25.84 -4.20 1.83
N LEU A 24 25.47 -3.70 0.65
CA LEU A 24 26.42 -3.09 -0.29
C LEU A 24 27.10 -1.85 0.30
N PHE A 25 26.36 -1.01 1.02
CA PHE A 25 26.93 0.17 1.66
C PHE A 25 27.82 -0.18 2.87
N ASN A 26 27.47 -1.21 3.64
CA ASN A 26 28.31 -1.71 4.73
C ASN A 26 29.60 -2.36 4.20
N GLU A 27 29.53 -3.15 3.12
CA GLU A 27 30.72 -3.71 2.44
C GLU A 27 31.64 -2.59 1.93
N MET A 28 31.05 -1.53 1.37
CA MET A 28 31.77 -0.39 0.81
C MET A 28 32.52 0.43 1.87
N SER A 29 31.92 0.63 3.05
CA SER A 29 32.58 1.34 4.15
C SER A 29 33.69 0.51 4.81
N SER A 30 33.62 -0.82 4.71
CA SER A 30 34.59 -1.75 5.32
C SER A 30 35.77 -2.10 4.40
N SER A 31 35.58 -2.02 3.09
CA SER A 31 36.60 -2.34 2.09
C SER A 31 37.11 -1.06 1.44
N GLU A 32 38.31 -0.60 1.80
CA GLU A 32 39.08 0.40 1.04
C GLU A 32 39.46 -0.17 -0.33
N GLY A 33 38.51 -0.28 -1.27
CA GLY A 33 38.71 -1.09 -2.47
C GLY A 33 37.79 -0.74 -3.63
N LYS A 34 38.11 0.35 -4.34
CA LYS A 34 37.54 0.75 -5.64
C LYS A 34 37.68 -0.40 -6.65
N SER A 35 36.61 -1.16 -6.85
CA SER A 35 36.55 -2.23 -7.85
C SER A 35 35.39 -1.98 -8.80
N LYS A 36 35.62 -2.17 -10.11
CA LYS A 36 34.56 -2.17 -11.16
C LYS A 36 33.38 -3.10 -10.81
N HIS A 37 33.61 -4.07 -9.92
CA HIS A 37 32.57 -4.95 -9.39
C HIS A 37 31.52 -4.20 -8.53
N PHE A 38 31.94 -3.22 -7.73
CA PHE A 38 31.04 -2.41 -6.90
C PHE A 38 30.14 -1.51 -7.77
N ASP A 39 30.71 -0.87 -8.78
CA ASP A 39 29.94 -0.04 -9.72
C ASP A 39 28.85 -0.87 -10.44
N LYS A 40 29.17 -2.11 -10.80
CA LYS A 40 28.20 -3.03 -11.42
C LYS A 40 27.09 -3.44 -10.44
N LYS A 41 27.42 -3.72 -9.17
CA LYS A 41 26.45 -4.05 -8.12
C LYS A 41 25.51 -2.86 -7.84
N ILE A 42 26.05 -1.66 -7.70
CA ILE A 42 25.29 -0.43 -7.48
C ILE A 42 24.35 -0.14 -8.65
N LYS A 43 24.86 -0.24 -9.88
CA LYS A 43 24.04 -0.05 -11.08
C LYS A 43 22.85 -1.03 -11.09
N LYS A 44 23.09 -2.30 -10.77
CA LYS A 44 22.03 -3.31 -10.68
C LYS A 44 20.97 -2.97 -9.64
N VAL A 45 21.37 -2.41 -8.50
CA VAL A 45 20.44 -1.97 -7.45
C VAL A 45 19.59 -0.79 -7.90
N VAL A 46 20.18 0.20 -8.56
CA VAL A 46 19.42 1.35 -9.10
C VAL A 46 18.43 0.89 -10.18
N GLU A 47 18.87 0.04 -11.11
CA GLU A 47 17.99 -0.55 -12.12
C GLU A 47 16.87 -1.38 -11.50
N TYR A 48 17.16 -2.10 -10.40
CA TYR A 48 16.15 -2.88 -9.71
C TYR A 48 15.13 -2.01 -8.95
N HIS A 49 15.59 -0.92 -8.32
CA HIS A 49 14.69 0.07 -7.71
C HIS A 49 13.75 0.68 -8.75
N ASP A 50 14.30 1.14 -9.87
CA ASP A 50 13.49 1.73 -10.95
C ASP A 50 12.48 0.73 -11.52
N PHE A 51 12.90 -0.53 -11.70
CA PHE A 51 12.00 -1.61 -12.09
C PHE A 51 10.86 -1.83 -11.09
N LEU A 52 11.13 -1.77 -9.77
CA LEU A 52 10.09 -1.93 -8.75
C LEU A 52 9.11 -0.75 -8.72
N LEU A 53 9.59 0.48 -8.92
CA LEU A 53 8.73 1.66 -9.06
C LEU A 53 7.79 1.51 -10.27
N ASP A 54 8.34 1.14 -11.42
CA ASP A 54 7.57 0.86 -12.63
C ASP A 54 6.59 -0.31 -12.43
N PHE A 55 6.96 -1.31 -11.64
CA PHE A 55 6.08 -2.44 -11.34
C PHE A 55 4.87 -2.01 -10.49
N VAL A 56 5.08 -1.14 -9.49
CA VAL A 56 3.99 -0.54 -8.71
C VAL A 56 3.06 0.28 -9.62
N ASP A 57 3.62 1.06 -10.55
CA ASP A 57 2.82 1.82 -11.53
C ASP A 57 1.97 0.90 -12.41
N ARG A 58 2.52 -0.24 -12.84
CA ARG A 58 1.77 -1.23 -13.62
C ARG A 58 0.66 -1.87 -12.81
N ILE A 59 0.89 -2.16 -11.53
CA ILE A 59 -0.16 -2.64 -10.62
C ILE A 59 -1.27 -1.58 -10.52
N ASN A 60 -0.91 -0.32 -10.33
CA ASN A 60 -1.88 0.77 -10.28
C ASN A 60 -2.69 0.85 -11.57
N ASN A 61 -2.04 0.93 -12.73
CA ASN A 61 -2.76 1.05 -14.00
C ASN A 61 -3.62 -0.19 -14.31
N GLY A 62 -3.20 -1.39 -13.91
CA GLY A 62 -3.94 -2.62 -14.14
C GLY A 62 -5.12 -2.84 -13.21
N PHE A 63 -5.02 -2.42 -11.93
CA PHE A 63 -6.04 -2.70 -10.90
C PHE A 63 -6.81 -1.48 -10.44
N SER A 64 -6.42 -0.27 -10.83
CA SER A 64 -7.02 0.99 -10.37
C SER A 64 -8.55 1.01 -10.53
N GLU A 65 -9.06 0.72 -11.73
CA GLU A 65 -10.50 0.70 -12.00
C GLU A 65 -11.23 -0.39 -11.22
N VAL A 66 -10.65 -1.60 -11.18
CA VAL A 66 -11.24 -2.74 -10.47
C VAL A 66 -11.33 -2.47 -8.97
N LEU A 67 -10.31 -1.85 -8.38
CA LEU A 67 -10.29 -1.48 -6.98
C LEU A 67 -11.31 -0.38 -6.67
N LEU A 68 -11.50 0.58 -7.58
CA LEU A 68 -12.52 1.62 -7.42
C LEU A 68 -13.93 1.02 -7.38
N VAL A 69 -14.27 0.19 -8.37
CA VAL A 69 -15.57 -0.50 -8.42
C VAL A 69 -15.76 -1.36 -7.17
N TYR A 70 -14.71 -2.07 -6.74
CA TYR A 70 -14.76 -2.87 -5.52
C TYR A 70 -15.08 -2.03 -4.27
N ILE A 71 -14.44 -0.87 -4.09
CA ILE A 71 -14.71 0.03 -2.96
C ILE A 71 -16.16 0.52 -2.99
N ILE A 72 -16.68 0.91 -4.16
CA ILE A 72 -18.07 1.38 -4.29
C ILE A 72 -19.06 0.28 -3.90
N VAL A 73 -18.87 -0.93 -4.43
CA VAL A 73 -19.73 -2.09 -4.12
C VAL A 73 -19.63 -2.44 -2.64
N LEU A 74 -18.44 -2.39 -2.06
CA LEU A 74 -18.22 -2.63 -0.64
C LEU A 74 -18.99 -1.60 0.21
N VAL A 75 -18.86 -0.31 -0.09
CA VAL A 75 -19.54 0.78 0.64
C VAL A 75 -21.05 0.58 0.59
N LEU A 76 -21.63 0.40 -0.60
CA LEU A 76 -23.08 0.21 -0.76
C LEU A 76 -23.57 -1.06 -0.05
N GLY A 77 -22.87 -2.18 -0.24
CA GLY A 77 -23.22 -3.45 0.37
C GLY A 77 -23.21 -3.38 1.90
N MET A 78 -22.23 -2.70 2.48
CA MET A 78 -22.09 -2.52 3.91
C MET A 78 -23.14 -1.57 4.50
N CYS A 79 -23.50 -0.50 3.79
CA CYS A 79 -24.61 0.37 4.17
C CYS A 79 -25.92 -0.45 4.28
N VAL A 80 -26.19 -1.31 3.30
CA VAL A 80 -27.37 -2.20 3.31
C VAL A 80 -27.29 -3.20 4.47
N GLN A 81 -26.12 -3.79 4.75
CA GLN A 81 -26.00 -4.69 5.91
C GLN A 81 -26.23 -3.96 7.23
N MET A 82 -25.75 -2.72 7.38
CA MET A 82 -25.96 -1.92 8.58
C MET A 82 -27.42 -1.50 8.78
N TYR A 83 -28.13 -1.22 7.69
CA TYR A 83 -29.58 -1.03 7.71
C TYR A 83 -30.29 -2.32 8.18
N ASN A 84 -29.92 -3.48 7.63
CA ASN A 84 -30.47 -4.77 8.06
C ASN A 84 -30.21 -5.02 9.55
N VAL A 85 -29.04 -4.68 10.09
CA VAL A 85 -28.79 -4.77 11.54
C VAL A 85 -29.75 -3.87 12.33
N SER A 86 -30.09 -2.71 11.79
CA SER A 86 -30.95 -1.74 12.48
C SER A 86 -32.44 -2.13 12.49
N THR A 87 -32.90 -2.88 11.48
CA THR A 87 -34.32 -3.24 11.32
C THR A 87 -34.69 -4.63 11.85
N GLN A 88 -33.70 -5.48 12.15
CA GLN A 88 -33.94 -6.85 12.61
C GLN A 88 -34.35 -6.88 14.11
N PRO A 89 -35.55 -7.39 14.44
CA PRO A 89 -36.04 -7.39 15.83
C PRO A 89 -35.52 -8.58 16.66
N THR A 90 -35.02 -9.64 16.01
CA THR A 90 -34.59 -10.87 16.69
C THR A 90 -33.07 -11.00 16.73
N LEU A 91 -32.53 -11.44 17.88
CA LEU A 91 -31.10 -11.70 18.03
C LEU A 91 -30.57 -12.71 16.98
N MET A 92 -31.35 -13.75 16.67
CA MET A 92 -31.00 -14.74 15.66
C MET A 92 -30.92 -14.13 14.24
N GLY A 93 -31.79 -13.16 13.95
CA GLY A 93 -31.80 -12.41 12.69
C GLY A 93 -30.60 -11.47 12.53
N LEU A 94 -30.00 -11.01 13.63
CA LEU A 94 -28.83 -10.12 13.64
C LEU A 94 -27.51 -10.83 13.33
N ILE A 95 -27.40 -12.14 13.60
CA ILE A 95 -26.15 -12.90 13.43
C ILE A 95 -25.64 -12.80 11.99
N ARG A 96 -26.52 -13.05 11.01
CA ARG A 96 -26.15 -13.05 9.57
C ARG A 96 -25.61 -11.68 9.09
N PRO A 97 -26.30 -10.55 9.28
CA PRO A 97 -25.80 -9.26 8.82
C PRO A 97 -24.55 -8.81 9.60
N ILE A 98 -24.45 -9.09 10.90
CA ILE A 98 -23.24 -8.77 11.69
C ILE A 98 -22.02 -9.54 11.17
N VAL A 99 -22.15 -10.85 10.96
CA VAL A 99 -21.05 -11.68 10.43
C VAL A 99 -20.63 -11.18 9.04
N ARG A 100 -21.58 -10.79 8.19
CA ARG A 100 -21.27 -10.21 6.86
C ARG A 100 -20.55 -8.87 6.97
N LEU A 101 -20.95 -8.00 7.89
CA LEU A 101 -20.27 -6.72 8.16
C LEU A 101 -18.82 -6.95 8.59
N ILE A 102 -18.61 -7.80 9.59
CA ILE A 102 -17.28 -8.10 10.11
C ILE A 102 -16.41 -8.70 9.00
N ASN A 103 -16.90 -9.72 8.30
CA ASN A 103 -16.15 -10.37 7.23
C ASN A 103 -15.80 -9.39 6.09
N GLY A 104 -16.74 -8.53 5.68
CA GLY A 104 -16.49 -7.52 4.65
C GLY A 104 -15.41 -6.50 5.05
N LEU A 105 -15.46 -5.98 6.28
CA LEU A 105 -14.45 -5.05 6.80
C LEU A 105 -13.09 -5.72 6.97
N THR A 106 -13.06 -6.92 7.56
CA THR A 106 -11.85 -7.69 7.73
C THR A 106 -11.22 -7.97 6.36
N GLN A 107 -12.00 -8.41 5.38
CA GLN A 107 -11.49 -8.64 4.03
C GLN A 107 -10.93 -7.35 3.41
N PHE A 108 -11.63 -6.22 3.53
CA PHE A 108 -11.15 -4.96 2.96
C PHE A 108 -9.81 -4.53 3.57
N ILE A 109 -9.74 -4.52 4.91
CA ILE A 109 -8.54 -4.09 5.64
C ILE A 109 -7.37 -5.03 5.39
N PHE A 110 -7.57 -6.35 5.57
CA PHE A 110 -6.48 -7.32 5.50
C PHE A 110 -6.04 -7.64 4.07
N CYS A 111 -6.96 -7.65 3.10
CA CYS A 111 -6.61 -8.00 1.72
C CYS A 111 -6.15 -6.82 0.87
N TYR A 112 -6.49 -5.58 1.24
CA TYR A 112 -6.21 -4.41 0.40
C TYR A 112 -5.47 -3.31 1.16
N CYS A 113 -6.03 -2.77 2.25
CA CYS A 113 -5.45 -1.60 2.90
C CYS A 113 -4.10 -1.87 3.56
N LEU A 114 -4.00 -2.91 4.38
CA LEU A 114 -2.75 -3.31 5.03
C LEU A 114 -1.62 -3.64 4.05
N PRO A 115 -1.81 -4.50 3.03
CA PRO A 115 -0.73 -4.81 2.10
C PRO A 115 -0.37 -3.61 1.20
N ALA A 116 -1.33 -2.78 0.80
CA ALA A 116 -1.04 -1.57 0.02
C ALA A 116 -0.19 -0.57 0.81
N GLN A 117 -0.54 -0.34 2.08
CA GLN A 117 0.26 0.49 2.97
C GLN A 117 1.63 -0.13 3.23
N ALA A 118 1.72 -1.43 3.47
CA ALA A 118 3.00 -2.09 3.69
C ALA A 118 3.95 -2.00 2.49
N VAL A 119 3.44 -1.97 1.25
CA VAL A 119 4.25 -1.69 0.05
C VAL A 119 4.76 -0.25 0.07
N THR A 120 3.87 0.69 0.35
CA THR A 120 4.21 2.13 0.43
C THR A 120 5.29 2.37 1.49
N ASP A 121 5.08 1.86 2.71
CA ASP A 121 6.00 2.02 3.83
C ASP A 121 7.40 1.42 3.52
N GLU A 122 7.45 0.27 2.86
CA GLU A 122 8.73 -0.38 2.53
C GLU A 122 9.47 0.32 1.37
N ALA A 123 8.73 0.90 0.43
CA ALA A 123 9.29 1.77 -0.60
C ALA A 123 9.80 3.10 0.00
N ASP A 124 9.09 3.69 0.96
CA ASP A 124 9.55 4.89 1.66
C ASP A 124 10.81 4.62 2.48
N ARG A 125 10.89 3.46 3.16
CA ARG A 125 12.12 3.00 3.84
C ARG A 125 13.33 2.92 2.92
N THR A 126 13.14 2.54 1.65
CA THR A 126 14.23 2.55 0.65
C THR A 126 14.89 3.92 0.59
N THR A 127 14.07 4.96 0.58
CA THR A 127 14.49 6.35 0.51
C THR A 127 15.19 6.79 1.79
N GLU A 128 14.66 6.39 2.94
CA GLU A 128 15.28 6.66 4.25
C GLU A 128 16.66 6.02 4.35
N TYR A 129 16.81 4.74 3.97
CA TYR A 129 18.11 4.06 3.96
C TYR A 129 19.12 4.73 3.03
N ALA A 130 18.68 5.13 1.83
CA ALA A 130 19.53 5.84 0.89
C ALA A 130 20.01 7.19 1.44
N TYR A 131 19.14 7.89 2.19
CA TYR A 131 19.41 9.21 2.77
C TYR A 131 20.30 9.16 4.02
N PHE A 132 20.02 8.26 4.97
CA PHE A 132 20.74 8.16 6.25
C PHE A 132 22.08 7.45 6.18
N ASN A 133 22.42 6.84 5.03
CA ASN A 133 23.76 6.33 4.82
C ASN A 133 24.79 7.48 4.79
N ARG A 134 26.06 7.20 5.11
CA ARG A 134 27.19 8.15 5.04
C ARG A 134 27.56 8.46 3.58
N TRP A 135 26.61 8.97 2.82
CA TRP A 135 26.72 9.24 1.39
C TRP A 135 27.88 10.18 1.06
N TYR A 136 28.27 11.06 1.98
CA TYR A 136 29.40 11.97 1.81
C TYR A 136 30.76 11.27 1.81
N ASP A 137 30.88 10.11 2.46
CA ASP A 137 32.08 9.27 2.47
C ASP A 137 32.14 8.31 1.26
N ASN A 138 31.04 8.16 0.53
CA ASN A 138 30.94 7.23 -0.58
C ASN A 138 31.73 7.68 -1.84
N PRO A 139 32.19 6.73 -2.68
CA PRO A 139 32.77 7.03 -3.99
C PRO A 139 31.76 7.70 -4.92
N SER A 140 32.25 8.37 -5.96
CA SER A 140 31.42 9.16 -6.89
C SER A 140 30.28 8.36 -7.55
N SER A 141 30.52 7.09 -7.91
CA SER A 141 29.51 6.21 -8.49
C SER A 141 28.37 5.88 -7.52
N ALA A 142 28.70 5.59 -6.26
CA ALA A 142 27.75 5.34 -5.19
C ALA A 142 26.92 6.59 -4.84
N LYS A 143 27.56 7.76 -4.78
CA LYS A 143 26.89 9.05 -4.60
C LYS A 143 25.86 9.32 -5.71
N ALA A 144 26.24 9.11 -6.96
CA ALA A 144 25.33 9.29 -8.10
C ALA A 144 24.12 8.34 -8.02
N ALA A 145 24.34 7.08 -7.65
CA ALA A 145 23.26 6.12 -7.46
C ALA A 145 22.30 6.50 -6.33
N GLN A 146 22.82 6.94 -5.19
CA GLN A 146 21.98 7.42 -4.08
C GLN A 146 21.13 8.62 -4.48
N LEU A 147 21.72 9.58 -5.22
CA LEU A 147 20.98 10.72 -5.76
C LEU A 147 19.88 10.29 -6.73
N MET A 148 20.14 9.29 -7.59
CA MET A 148 19.11 8.74 -8.48
C MET A 148 17.98 8.09 -7.71
N ILE A 149 18.28 7.26 -6.70
CA ILE A 149 17.27 6.61 -5.85
C ILE A 149 16.44 7.69 -5.14
N LEU A 150 17.08 8.64 -4.46
CA LEU A 150 16.40 9.70 -3.72
C LEU A 150 15.53 10.59 -4.63
N GLY A 151 16.03 10.92 -5.82
CA GLY A 151 15.30 11.70 -6.82
C GLY A 151 14.09 10.96 -7.37
N ARG A 152 14.21 9.67 -7.67
CA ARG A 152 13.11 8.84 -8.16
C ARG A 152 12.07 8.54 -7.08
N SER A 153 12.50 8.35 -5.84
CA SER A 153 11.64 8.15 -4.69
C SER A 153 10.75 9.35 -4.33
N GLN A 154 11.02 10.55 -4.85
CA GLN A 154 10.08 11.67 -4.70
C GLN A 154 8.72 11.39 -5.35
N ARG A 155 8.69 10.48 -6.32
CA ARG A 155 7.44 9.95 -6.85
C ARG A 155 6.85 8.97 -5.85
N LYS A 156 5.79 9.40 -5.16
CA LYS A 156 5.14 8.60 -4.13
C LYS A 156 4.63 7.27 -4.68
N THR A 157 5.03 6.17 -4.06
CA THR A 157 4.62 4.80 -4.39
C THR A 157 3.35 4.41 -3.65
N HIS A 158 2.25 5.09 -3.97
CA HIS A 158 0.94 4.75 -3.41
C HIS A 158 0.17 3.80 -4.33
N ILE A 159 -0.61 2.90 -3.74
CA ILE A 159 -1.60 2.13 -4.49
C ILE A 159 -2.86 2.96 -4.66
N LEU A 160 -3.28 3.19 -5.90
CA LEU A 160 -4.38 4.08 -6.25
C LEU A 160 -5.59 3.29 -6.76
N ALA A 161 -6.77 3.60 -6.23
CA ALA A 161 -8.07 3.21 -6.78
C ALA A 161 -8.62 4.35 -7.66
N GLY A 162 -8.97 4.03 -8.90
CA GLY A 162 -9.47 4.98 -9.90
C GLY A 162 -8.51 6.11 -10.26
N GLY A 163 -7.23 6.01 -9.91
CA GLY A 163 -6.26 7.09 -10.02
C GLY A 163 -6.50 8.28 -9.07
N ILE A 164 -7.48 8.16 -8.16
CA ILE A 164 -7.97 9.28 -7.34
C ILE A 164 -7.79 8.98 -5.85
N VAL A 165 -8.09 7.77 -5.41
CA VAL A 165 -8.13 7.40 -3.99
C VAL A 165 -6.93 6.55 -3.63
N ASN A 166 -6.06 7.04 -2.75
CA ASN A 166 -4.99 6.22 -2.16
C ASN A 166 -5.60 5.11 -1.30
N ILE A 167 -5.13 3.89 -1.49
CA ILE A 167 -5.45 2.76 -0.63
C ILE A 167 -4.42 2.72 0.50
N ASP A 168 -4.78 3.32 1.63
CA ASP A 168 -4.03 3.29 2.88
C ASP A 168 -5.00 3.15 4.08
N LEU A 169 -4.48 2.99 5.29
CA LEU A 169 -5.33 2.87 6.49
C LEU A 169 -6.12 4.15 6.78
N ASP A 170 -5.60 5.33 6.46
CA ASP A 170 -6.28 6.60 6.73
C ASP A 170 -7.54 6.75 5.84
N ASN A 171 -7.39 6.50 4.54
CA ASN A 171 -8.50 6.48 3.59
C ASN A 171 -9.46 5.30 3.85
N CYS A 172 -8.97 4.17 4.34
CA CYS A 172 -9.83 3.09 4.82
C CYS A 172 -10.73 3.55 5.97
N LEU A 173 -10.16 4.23 6.97
CA LEU A 173 -10.91 4.76 8.10
C LEU A 173 -11.91 5.83 7.65
N LYS A 174 -11.51 6.73 6.73
CA LYS A 174 -12.43 7.70 6.11
C LYS A 174 -13.59 7.00 5.42
N THR A 175 -13.32 5.98 4.61
CA THR A 175 -14.33 5.18 3.91
C THR A 175 -15.32 4.55 4.90
N ILE A 176 -14.82 3.94 5.97
CA ILE A 176 -15.67 3.35 7.02
C ILE A 176 -16.54 4.41 7.71
N LYS A 177 -15.96 5.58 8.05
CA LYS A 177 -16.73 6.70 8.63
C LYS A 177 -17.85 7.13 7.70
N THR A 178 -17.55 7.31 6.41
CA THR A 178 -18.52 7.67 5.39
C THR A 178 -19.63 6.63 5.27
N MET A 179 -19.30 5.33 5.30
CA MET A 179 -20.29 4.24 5.30
C MET A 179 -21.24 4.33 6.50
N VAL A 180 -20.70 4.54 7.71
CA VAL A 180 -21.50 4.69 8.94
C VAL A 180 -22.41 5.91 8.83
N SER A 181 -21.89 7.06 8.36
CA SER A 181 -22.69 8.27 8.16
C SER A 181 -23.85 8.06 7.18
N TYR A 182 -23.59 7.43 6.02
CA TYR A 182 -24.64 7.12 5.06
C TYR A 182 -25.67 6.11 5.61
N ALA A 183 -25.22 5.09 6.34
CA ALA A 183 -26.14 4.14 6.96
C ALA A 183 -27.04 4.81 8.02
N MET A 184 -26.49 5.71 8.84
CA MET A 184 -27.27 6.48 9.80
C MET A 184 -28.28 7.40 9.11
N PHE A 185 -27.88 8.06 8.02
CA PHE A 185 -28.79 8.87 7.21
C PHE A 185 -29.96 8.05 6.65
N ILE A 186 -29.68 6.90 6.03
CA ILE A 186 -30.72 5.98 5.52
C ILE A 186 -31.65 5.53 6.64
N ARG A 187 -31.11 5.22 7.82
CA ARG A 187 -31.91 4.85 8.98
C ARG A 187 -32.84 5.98 9.42
N THR A 188 -32.35 7.21 9.51
CA THR A 188 -33.17 8.36 9.90
C THR A 188 -34.29 8.63 8.89
N MET A 189 -34.01 8.52 7.59
CA MET A 189 -35.05 8.66 6.56
C MET A 189 -36.07 7.52 6.59
N GLY A 190 -35.63 6.29 6.85
CA GLY A 190 -36.53 5.13 6.94
C GLY A 190 -37.46 5.17 8.15
N ILE A 191 -37.01 5.75 9.27
CA ILE A 191 -37.84 5.92 10.50
C ILE A 191 -38.89 7.04 10.32
N GLY A 192 -38.69 7.99 9.40
CA GLY A 192 -39.64 9.08 9.14
C GLY A 192 -40.86 8.69 8.29
N GLN A 193 -41.03 7.41 7.93
CA GLN A 193 -42.16 6.89 7.15
C GLN A 193 -43.16 6.04 7.97
N ASP A 194 -42.89 5.81 9.25
CA ASP A 194 -43.81 5.18 10.22
C ASP A 194 -44.45 6.25 11.14
#